data_AF-A0A1V3GD91-F1
#
_entry.id   AF-A0A1V3GD91-F1
#
_cell.length_a   1.000
_cell.length_b   1.000
_cell.length_c   1.000
_cell.angle_alpha   90.00
_cell.angle_beta   90.00
_cell.angle_gamma   90.00
#
_symmetry.space_group_name_H-M   'P 1'
#
loop_
_entity.id
_entity.type
_entity.pdbx_description
1 polymer ?
#
loop_
_entity_poly.entity_id
_entity_poly.type
_entity_poly.pdbx_seq_one_letter_code
_entity_poly.pdbx_strand_id
1 'polypeptide(L)'
;MMKNEKGQSLVEMALVLPLLLLLIVGIFDFGKLFYTYMQMHLATQETVRLGGLGKEDEEIRAFARDYVQIKDPSLLQIGITPDSSTRESGQYVTVTLSYPHKFITPGMGKLFGETIPVETESTIRVE
;
A
#
# COMPACT_ATOMS: atom_id res chain seq x y z
N MET A 1 -1.90 -1.39 60.23
CA MET A 1 -2.12 -1.85 58.83
C MET A 1 -1.00 -1.30 57.97
N MET A 2 -0.03 -2.13 57.60
CA MET A 2 1.08 -1.71 56.74
C MET A 2 0.57 -1.75 55.30
N LYS A 3 0.23 -0.59 54.74
CA LYS A 3 -0.18 -0.48 53.33
C LYS A 3 1.05 -0.77 52.46
N ASN A 4 0.99 -1.87 51.73
CA ASN A 4 2.08 -2.38 50.93
C ASN A 4 2.05 -1.73 49.53
N GLU A 5 2.37 -0.43 49.46
CA GLU A 5 2.30 0.40 48.24
C GLU A 5 3.29 -0.03 47.14
N LYS A 6 4.27 -0.89 47.47
CA LYS A 6 5.34 -1.33 46.55
C LYS A 6 4.85 -2.16 45.36
N GLY A 7 3.66 -2.78 45.46
CA GLY A 7 3.05 -3.53 44.36
C GLY A 7 2.10 -2.71 43.49
N GLN A 8 1.65 -1.55 43.97
CA GLN A 8 0.61 -0.76 43.28
C GLN A 8 1.14 -0.16 41.98
N SER A 9 2.32 0.46 42.00
CA SER A 9 2.92 1.06 40.79
C SER A 9 3.20 0.02 39.70
N LEU A 10 3.50 -1.23 40.08
CA LEU A 10 3.68 -2.32 39.12
C LEU A 10 2.36 -2.72 38.46
N VAL A 11 1.26 -2.75 39.23
CA VAL A 11 -0.09 -3.03 38.70
C VAL A 11 -0.58 -1.89 37.81
N GLU A 12 -0.38 -0.63 38.22
CA GLU A 12 -0.74 0.53 37.40
C GLU A 12 -0.01 0.50 36.05
N MET A 13 1.29 0.20 36.04
CA MET A 13 2.03 0.10 34.78
C MET A 13 1.59 -1.12 33.94
N ALA A 14 1.26 -2.25 34.57
CA ALA A 14 0.74 -3.43 33.86
C ALA A 14 -0.59 -3.15 33.15
N LEU A 15 -1.39 -2.17 33.61
CA LEU A 15 -2.63 -1.75 32.96
C LEU A 15 -2.41 -0.76 31.81
N VAL A 16 -1.43 0.14 31.92
CA VAL A 16 -1.12 1.12 30.86
C VAL A 16 -0.32 0.49 29.71
N LEU A 17 0.58 -0.44 30.03
CA LEU A 17 1.48 -1.05 29.04
C LEU A 17 0.75 -1.70 27.85
N PRO A 18 -0.34 -2.47 28.01
CA PRO A 18 -1.09 -3.03 26.88
C PRO A 18 -1.65 -1.96 25.94
N LEU A 19 -2.16 -0.85 26.47
CA LEU A 19 -2.68 0.25 25.66
C LEU A 19 -1.55 0.94 24.89
N LEU A 20 -0.40 1.15 25.54
CA LEU A 20 0.78 1.72 24.91
C LEU A 20 1.30 0.81 23.78
N LEU A 21 1.36 -0.51 24.03
CA LEU A 21 1.78 -1.50 23.03
C LEU A 21 0.82 -1.52 21.84
N LEU A 22 -0.50 -1.49 22.07
CA LEU A 22 -1.49 -1.42 21.00
C LEU A 22 -1.27 -0.18 20.13
N LEU A 23 -1.03 0.98 20.76
CA LEU A 23 -0.76 2.23 20.05
C LEU A 23 0.52 2.14 19.21
N ILE A 24 1.62 1.65 19.77
CA ILE A 24 2.90 1.49 19.07
C ILE A 24 2.74 0.56 17.85
N VAL A 25 2.08 -0.57 18.05
CA VAL A 25 1.85 -1.58 17.02
C VAL A 25 0.94 -1.04 15.90
N GLY A 26 -0.10 -0.28 16.25
CA GLY A 26 -0.94 0.43 15.29
C GLY A 26 -0.18 1.45 14.44
N ILE A 27 0.77 2.19 15.05
CA ILE A 27 1.65 3.11 14.32
C ILE A 27 2.51 2.37 13.29
N PHE A 28 3.06 1.20 13.66
CA PHE A 28 3.88 0.41 12.73
C PHE A 28 3.09 -0.09 11.51
N ASP A 29 1.89 -0.64 11.73
CA ASP A 29 1.03 -1.09 10.63
C ASP A 29 0.63 0.08 9.71
N PHE A 30 0.20 1.20 10.31
CA PHE A 30 -0.16 2.39 9.54
C PHE A 30 1.02 2.94 8.74
N GLY A 31 2.20 3.05 9.34
CA GLY A 31 3.40 3.52 8.67
C GLY A 31 3.77 2.65 7.47
N LYS A 32 3.63 1.33 7.59
CA LYS A 32 3.94 0.39 6.51
C LYS A 32 2.86 0.38 5.41
N LEU A 33 1.59 0.56 5.77
CA LEU A 33 0.51 0.79 4.81
C LEU A 33 0.76 2.07 4.00
N PHE A 34 1.06 3.18 4.68
CA PHE A 34 1.36 4.46 4.07
C PHE A 34 2.60 4.39 3.16
N TYR A 35 3.66 3.71 3.60
CA TYR A 35 4.83 3.46 2.76
C TYR A 35 4.47 2.72 1.47
N THR A 36 3.62 1.69 1.55
CA THR A 36 3.17 0.93 0.37
C THR A 36 2.39 1.83 -0.59
N TYR A 37 1.46 2.64 -0.06
CA TYR A 37 0.70 3.61 -0.86
C TYR A 37 1.62 4.60 -1.58
N MET A 38 2.61 5.17 -0.88
CA MET A 38 3.56 6.10 -1.48
C MET A 38 4.37 5.48 -2.62
N GLN A 39 4.85 4.24 -2.45
CA GLN A 39 5.58 3.53 -3.51
C GLN A 39 4.68 3.24 -4.72
N MET A 40 3.45 2.79 -4.49
CA MET A 40 2.48 2.56 -5.57
C MET A 40 2.10 3.85 -6.30
N HIS A 41 1.93 4.95 -5.57
CA HIS A 41 1.60 6.24 -6.16
C HIS A 41 2.69 6.73 -7.11
N LEU A 42 3.96 6.72 -6.66
CA LEU A 42 5.11 7.07 -7.51
C LEU A 42 5.25 6.12 -8.70
N ALA A 43 5.08 4.82 -8.47
CA ALA A 43 5.15 3.84 -9.54
C ALA A 43 4.06 4.05 -10.60
N THR A 44 2.83 4.37 -10.19
CA THR A 44 1.72 4.61 -11.12
C THR A 44 2.02 5.81 -12.01
N GLN A 45 2.60 6.89 -11.44
CA GLN A 45 2.99 8.08 -12.20
C GLN A 45 4.09 7.81 -13.23
N GLU A 46 5.14 7.08 -12.85
CA GLU A 46 6.19 6.73 -13.82
C GLU A 46 5.70 5.71 -14.86
N THR A 47 4.83 4.79 -14.45
CA THR A 47 4.26 3.77 -15.34
C THR A 47 3.35 4.39 -16.39
N VAL A 48 2.45 5.31 -16.00
CA VAL A 48 1.52 5.95 -16.94
C VAL A 48 2.26 6.75 -18.00
N ARG A 49 3.43 7.32 -17.67
CA ARG A 49 4.27 8.06 -18.62
C ARG A 49 4.71 7.20 -19.81
N LEU A 50 4.97 5.92 -19.59
CA LEU A 50 5.24 4.98 -20.70
C LEU A 50 4.01 4.80 -21.60
N GLY A 51 2.82 4.76 -21.01
CA GLY A 51 1.56 4.77 -21.77
C GLY A 51 1.38 6.03 -22.61
N GLY A 52 1.77 7.19 -22.06
CA GLY A 52 1.79 8.47 -22.78
C GLY A 52 2.76 8.49 -23.97
N LEU A 53 3.86 7.75 -23.89
CA LEU A 53 4.83 7.55 -24.97
C LEU A 53 4.43 6.47 -25.99
N GLY A 54 3.21 5.91 -25.87
CA GLY A 54 2.70 4.90 -26.78
C GLY A 54 3.34 3.51 -26.61
N LYS A 55 3.89 3.18 -25.44
CA LYS A 55 4.42 1.83 -25.18
C LYS A 55 3.31 0.78 -25.14
N GLU A 56 3.67 -0.45 -25.51
CA GLU A 56 2.78 -1.62 -25.42
C GLU A 56 2.48 -1.98 -23.96
N ASP A 57 1.29 -2.52 -23.70
CA ASP A 57 0.82 -2.76 -22.34
C ASP A 57 1.67 -3.79 -21.60
N GLU A 58 2.26 -4.77 -22.29
CA GLU A 58 3.20 -5.74 -21.75
C GLU A 58 4.48 -5.07 -21.23
N GLU A 59 5.00 -4.07 -21.95
CA GLU A 59 6.17 -3.29 -21.54
C GLU A 59 5.82 -2.44 -20.31
N ILE A 60 4.65 -1.80 -20.32
CA ILE A 60 4.14 -1.00 -19.18
C ILE A 60 3.96 -1.87 -17.93
N ARG A 61 3.36 -3.06 -18.08
CA ARG A 61 3.17 -4.03 -16.98
C ARG A 61 4.50 -4.54 -16.43
N ALA A 62 5.47 -4.83 -17.31
CA ALA A 62 6.80 -5.26 -16.89
C ALA A 62 7.52 -4.16 -16.10
N PHE A 63 7.47 -2.92 -16.59
CA PHE A 63 8.04 -1.77 -15.90
C PHE A 63 7.41 -1.56 -14.53
N ALA A 64 6.08 -1.56 -14.42
CA ALA A 64 5.40 -1.40 -13.13
C ALA A 64 5.82 -2.47 -12.11
N ARG A 65 5.96 -3.74 -12.54
CA ARG A 65 6.40 -4.82 -11.63
C ARG A 65 7.84 -4.64 -11.15
N ASP A 66 8.73 -4.13 -11.99
CA ASP A 66 10.13 -3.89 -11.63
C ASP A 66 10.30 -2.63 -10.77
N TYR A 67 9.53 -1.59 -11.08
CA TYR A 67 9.62 -0.29 -10.40
C TYR A 67 9.03 -0.33 -8.97
N VAL A 68 7.91 -1.04 -8.77
CA VAL A 68 7.26 -1.09 -7.45
C VAL A 68 8.10 -1.92 -6.46
N GLN A 69 8.67 -1.25 -5.47
CA GLN A 69 9.42 -1.89 -4.38
C GLN A 69 8.50 -2.40 -3.27
N ILE A 70 7.79 -3.51 -3.54
CA ILE A 70 6.89 -4.17 -2.59
C ILE A 70 7.35 -5.60 -2.28
N LYS A 71 6.87 -6.13 -1.14
CA LYS A 71 7.29 -7.44 -0.62
C LYS A 71 6.97 -8.61 -1.56
N ASP A 72 5.86 -8.55 -2.29
CA ASP A 72 5.43 -9.61 -3.22
C ASP A 72 4.81 -9.01 -4.50
N PRO A 73 5.63 -8.73 -5.53
CA PRO A 73 5.15 -8.14 -6.77
C PRO A 73 4.15 -9.01 -7.55
N SER A 74 4.05 -10.31 -7.24
CA SER A 74 3.12 -11.22 -7.92
C SER A 74 1.64 -10.90 -7.62
N LEU A 75 1.38 -10.25 -6.47
CA LEU A 75 0.04 -9.84 -6.06
C LEU A 75 -0.38 -8.48 -6.63
N LEU A 76 0.52 -7.79 -7.33
CA LEU A 76 0.24 -6.50 -7.95
C LEU A 76 -0.64 -6.70 -9.20
N GLN A 77 -1.83 -6.14 -9.15
CA GLN A 77 -2.74 -6.05 -10.28
C GLN A 77 -2.51 -4.73 -11.00
N ILE A 78 -2.48 -4.79 -12.33
CA ILE A 78 -2.14 -3.66 -13.20
C ILE A 78 -3.25 -3.55 -14.25
N GLY A 79 -4.09 -2.53 -14.10
CA GLY A 79 -5.08 -2.13 -15.09
C GLY A 79 -4.50 -1.05 -16.00
N ILE A 80 -4.76 -1.14 -17.29
CA ILE A 80 -4.41 -0.12 -18.28
C ILE A 80 -5.66 0.10 -19.14
N THR A 81 -6.03 1.34 -19.40
CA THR A 81 -7.22 1.66 -20.21
C THR A 81 -6.99 2.97 -20.97
N PRO A 82 -7.23 3.03 -22.29
CA PRO A 82 -7.57 1.93 -23.20
C PRO A 82 -6.36 1.03 -23.50
N ASP A 83 -6.63 -0.20 -23.98
CA ASP A 83 -5.59 -1.15 -24.41
C ASP A 83 -4.71 -0.55 -25.52
N SER A 84 -3.43 -0.94 -25.56
CA SER A 84 -2.45 -0.40 -26.51
C SER A 84 -2.92 -0.46 -27.98
N SER A 85 -3.61 -1.53 -28.37
CA SER A 85 -4.14 -1.71 -29.73
C SER A 85 -5.21 -0.70 -30.17
N THR A 86 -5.84 -0.01 -29.21
CA THR A 86 -6.92 0.97 -29.44
C THR A 86 -6.51 2.39 -29.07
N ARG A 87 -5.28 2.57 -28.61
CA ARG A 87 -4.77 3.83 -28.11
C ARG A 87 -4.26 4.68 -29.26
N GLU A 88 -4.84 5.86 -29.43
CA GLU A 88 -4.43 6.82 -30.46
C GLU A 88 -3.77 8.06 -29.86
N SER A 89 -2.86 8.69 -30.60
CA SER A 89 -2.27 9.98 -30.22
C SER A 89 -3.38 11.01 -29.96
N GLY A 90 -3.25 11.74 -28.86
CA GLY A 90 -4.25 12.70 -28.40
C GLY A 90 -5.33 12.14 -27.48
N GLN A 91 -5.46 10.82 -27.33
CA GLN A 91 -6.32 10.20 -26.31
C GLN A 91 -5.66 10.22 -24.92
N TYR A 92 -6.44 9.87 -23.90
CA TYR A 92 -5.93 9.67 -22.54
C TYR A 92 -5.76 8.19 -22.25
N VAL A 93 -4.68 7.84 -21.56
CA VAL A 93 -4.45 6.52 -20.99
C VAL A 93 -4.39 6.63 -19.48
N THR A 94 -5.09 5.71 -18.82
CA THR A 94 -5.12 5.53 -17.37
C THR A 94 -4.41 4.23 -17.01
N VAL A 95 -3.52 4.30 -16.04
CA VAL A 95 -2.91 3.13 -15.39
C VAL A 95 -3.41 3.07 -13.96
N THR A 96 -3.87 1.88 -13.56
CA THR A 96 -4.35 1.58 -12.20
C THR A 96 -3.49 0.47 -11.61
N LEU A 97 -2.90 0.70 -10.45
CA LEU A 97 -2.17 -0.30 -9.68
C LEU A 97 -2.98 -0.66 -8.43
N SER A 98 -3.17 -1.96 -8.19
CA SER A 98 -3.87 -2.45 -6.99
C SER A 98 -3.07 -3.57 -6.31
N TYR A 99 -2.88 -3.46 -5.00
CA TYR A 99 -2.09 -4.40 -4.21
C TYR A 99 -2.78 -4.75 -2.90
N PRO A 100 -2.99 -6.04 -2.59
CA PRO A 100 -3.61 -6.47 -1.34
C PRO A 100 -2.61 -6.40 -0.18
N HIS A 101 -2.65 -5.30 0.57
CA HIS A 101 -1.75 -5.08 1.68
C HIS A 101 -2.15 -5.89 2.92
N LYS A 102 -1.22 -6.71 3.43
CA LYS A 102 -1.37 -7.44 4.70
C LYS A 102 -0.77 -6.66 5.86
N PHE A 103 -1.53 -6.61 6.96
CA PHE A 103 -1.05 -6.14 8.26
C PHE A 103 0.09 -7.04 8.78
N ILE A 104 1.03 -6.44 9.48
CA ILE A 104 2.12 -7.17 10.15
C ILE A 104 1.61 -7.72 11.48
N THR A 105 0.77 -6.95 12.16
CA THR A 105 0.30 -7.31 13.50
C THR A 105 -0.70 -8.46 13.48
N PRO A 106 -0.43 -9.56 14.20
CA PRO A 106 -1.38 -10.64 14.36
C PRO A 106 -2.69 -10.15 15.01
N GLY A 107 -3.82 -10.59 14.48
CA GLY A 107 -5.15 -10.21 14.99
C GLY A 107 -5.71 -8.91 14.41
N MET A 108 -4.88 -8.06 13.79
CA MET A 108 -5.36 -6.85 13.11
C MET A 108 -6.29 -7.19 11.94
N GLY A 109 -6.02 -8.30 11.26
CA GLY A 109 -6.90 -8.81 10.19
C GLY A 109 -8.30 -9.20 10.65
N LYS A 110 -8.52 -9.46 11.95
CA LYS A 110 -9.86 -9.71 12.50
C LYS A 110 -10.67 -8.42 12.69
N LEU A 111 -10.01 -7.27 12.80
CA LEU A 111 -10.64 -5.97 13.00
C LEU A 111 -10.91 -5.26 11.65
N PHE A 112 -9.97 -5.39 10.70
CA PHE A 112 -9.97 -4.61 9.46
C PHE A 112 -10.03 -5.47 8.18
N GLY A 113 -10.13 -6.79 8.31
CA GLY A 113 -10.01 -7.75 7.20
C GLY A 113 -8.57 -8.23 6.98
N GLU A 114 -8.40 -9.42 6.42
CA GLU A 114 -7.07 -10.05 6.25
C GLU A 114 -6.11 -9.21 5.38
N THR A 115 -6.66 -8.46 4.43
CA THR A 115 -5.95 -7.55 3.55
C THR A 115 -6.75 -6.27 3.32
N ILE A 116 -6.06 -5.15 3.14
CA ILE A 116 -6.65 -3.92 2.62
C ILE A 116 -6.11 -3.69 1.20
N PRO A 117 -6.98 -3.52 0.18
CA PRO A 117 -6.51 -3.15 -1.15
C PRO A 117 -5.96 -1.72 -1.12
N VAL A 118 -4.71 -1.57 -1.52
CA VAL A 118 -4.11 -0.26 -1.80
C VAL A 118 -4.22 -0.06 -3.29
N GLU A 119 -4.98 0.96 -3.70
CA GLU A 119 -5.23 1.27 -5.09
C GLU A 119 -4.76 2.69 -5.41
N THR A 120 -4.07 2.84 -6.55
CA THR A 120 -3.60 4.12 -7.07
C THR A 120 -3.81 4.17 -8.58
N GLU A 121 -4.27 5.31 -9.07
CA GLU A 121 -4.47 5.53 -10.50
C GLU A 121 -3.77 6.81 -10.97
N SER A 122 -3.39 6.84 -12.24
CA SER A 122 -2.88 8.04 -12.90
C SER A 122 -3.26 8.02 -14.37
N THR A 123 -3.52 9.21 -14.91
CA THR A 123 -3.97 9.40 -16.29
C THR A 123 -3.08 10.42 -16.99
N ILE A 124 -2.61 10.09 -18.19
CA ILE A 124 -1.83 10.99 -19.03
C ILE A 124 -2.37 11.02 -20.46
N ARG A 125 -2.10 12.10 -21.20
CA ARG A 125 -2.40 12.18 -22.62
C ARG A 125 -1.30 11.45 -23.42
N VAL A 126 -1.71 10.74 -24.46
CA VAL A 126 -0.83 10.05 -25.41
C VAL A 126 -0.30 11.05 -26.41
N GLU A 127 1.01 11.06 -26.59
CA GLU A 127 1.72 11.90 -27.57
C GLU A 127 1.60 11.36 -29.00
#